data_AF-A0A061N9I7-F1
#
_entry.id   AF-A0A061N9I7-F1
#
_cell.length_a   1.000
_cell.length_b   1.000
_cell.length_c   1.000
_cell.angle_alpha   90.00
_cell.angle_beta   90.00
_cell.angle_gamma   90.00
#
_symmetry.space_group_name_H-M   'P 1'
#
loop_
_entity.id
_entity.type
_entity.pdbx_description
1 polymer ?
#
loop_
_entity_poly.entity_id
_entity_poly.type
_entity_poly.pdbx_seq_one_letter_code
_entity_poly.pdbx_strand_id
1 'polypeptide(L)'
;MNPSELARKVIQKEPLFILDVRNEDAFRDWKVEGENIQYLNVPYFDLLDGVEEIIYQLPKHQPILVVCAKEGSSILVGEMLSEEGFDTSYLAGGMKAWSEHLEPIKVADLREGGELYQFVRLGKGCLSYMVLSGNEAAIIDATRMTDVYVTFAKEKGVSISHVFDTHLHADHISGGRMIAEETGATYWLPPKDAEDVTFNYEPIEDHAHLQVGASRIDIQSLDTPGHTVGSMSFIIDEAYLLTGDILFIDSIGRPDLAGKAEDWVGDLRHSLYETYQSLSPELVVMPAHFMIVEELNNDGSVAEKLGVLMERNHGLNVDDEREFRSMVTDHLPPQPNAYREIRETNLGKKSPSLEEQREMEIGPNRCAVR
;
A
#
# COMPACT_ATOMS: atom_id res chain seq x y z
N MET A 1 8.07 19.40 -9.60
CA MET A 1 7.48 18.86 -8.36
C MET A 1 8.03 17.46 -8.16
N ASN A 2 8.50 17.12 -6.96
CA ASN A 2 8.91 15.74 -6.64
C ASN A 2 7.73 14.91 -6.08
N PRO A 3 7.83 13.57 -6.01
CA PRO A 3 6.74 12.73 -5.51
C PRO A 3 6.28 13.04 -4.07
N SER A 4 7.18 13.44 -3.16
CA SER A 4 6.80 13.82 -1.79
C SER A 4 5.99 15.11 -1.75
N GLU A 5 6.36 16.11 -2.55
CA GLU A 5 5.55 17.33 -2.70
C GLU A 5 4.15 17.02 -3.24
N LEU A 6 4.06 16.13 -4.23
CA LEU A 6 2.77 15.69 -4.77
C LEU A 6 1.95 14.92 -3.73
N ALA A 7 2.58 14.01 -2.97
CA ALA A 7 1.93 13.24 -1.92
C ALA A 7 1.30 14.15 -0.86
N ARG A 8 2.04 15.18 -0.42
CA ARG A 8 1.53 16.17 0.54
C ARG A 8 0.34 16.94 -0.01
N LYS A 9 0.37 17.35 -1.28
CA LYS A 9 -0.76 18.01 -1.93
C LYS A 9 -2.00 17.12 -1.98
N VAL A 10 -1.83 15.83 -2.31
CA VAL A 10 -2.91 14.83 -2.30
C VAL A 10 -3.50 14.70 -0.89
N ILE A 11 -2.66 14.47 0.12
CA ILE A 11 -3.07 14.30 1.53
C ILE A 11 -3.77 15.55 2.07
N GLN A 12 -3.23 16.74 1.77
CA GLN A 12 -3.80 18.02 2.21
C GLN A 12 -4.98 18.49 1.37
N LYS A 13 -5.40 17.68 0.37
CA LYS A 13 -6.51 17.96 -0.53
C LYS A 13 -6.36 19.31 -1.24
N GLU A 14 -5.13 19.68 -1.57
CA GLU A 14 -4.85 20.92 -2.27
C GLU A 14 -5.36 20.86 -3.72
N PRO A 15 -5.95 21.95 -4.25
CA PRO A 15 -6.32 22.02 -5.66
C PRO A 15 -5.11 21.84 -6.57
N LEU A 16 -5.23 20.95 -7.55
CA LEU A 16 -4.19 20.68 -8.54
C LEU A 16 -4.81 20.39 -9.91
N PHE A 17 -4.19 20.91 -10.97
CA PHE A 17 -4.52 20.51 -12.33
C PHE A 17 -3.39 19.65 -12.90
N ILE A 18 -3.73 18.46 -13.37
CA ILE A 18 -2.77 17.52 -13.96
C ILE A 18 -3.04 17.40 -15.45
N LEU A 19 -2.02 17.71 -16.26
CA LEU A 19 -1.99 17.34 -17.67
C LEU A 19 -1.23 16.02 -17.80
N ASP A 20 -1.95 14.92 -18.00
CA ASP A 20 -1.34 13.61 -18.22
C ASP A 20 -1.09 13.39 -19.71
N VAL A 21 0.18 13.26 -20.11
CA VAL A 21 0.58 13.07 -21.50
C VAL A 21 0.88 11.61 -21.86
N ARG A 22 0.53 10.67 -21.00
CA ARG A 22 0.55 9.24 -21.33
C ARG A 22 -0.59 8.90 -22.29
N ASN A 23 -0.46 7.74 -22.95
CA ASN A 23 -1.54 7.19 -23.77
C ASN A 23 -2.81 6.99 -22.92
N GLU A 24 -3.97 7.11 -23.56
CA GLU A 24 -5.28 7.05 -22.90
C GLU A 24 -5.49 5.79 -22.06
N ASP A 25 -5.04 4.62 -22.56
CA ASP A 25 -5.18 3.36 -21.83
C ASP A 25 -4.37 3.35 -20.54
N ALA A 26 -3.16 3.93 -20.54
CA ALA A 26 -2.32 4.01 -19.35
C ALA A 26 -2.88 4.99 -18.31
N PHE A 27 -3.48 6.10 -18.76
CA PHE A 27 -4.17 7.06 -17.89
C PHE A 27 -5.47 6.47 -17.31
N ARG A 28 -6.22 5.71 -18.13
CA ARG A 28 -7.47 5.06 -17.71
C ARG A 28 -7.25 3.92 -16.74
N ASP A 29 -6.16 3.16 -16.91
CA ASP A 29 -5.80 2.07 -15.99
C ASP A 29 -5.44 2.60 -14.61
N TRP A 30 -4.65 3.69 -14.53
CA TRP A 30 -4.35 4.36 -13.27
C TRP A 30 -3.77 5.77 -13.48
N LYS A 31 -3.94 6.62 -12.48
CA LYS A 31 -3.47 8.01 -12.46
C LYS A 31 -3.18 8.44 -11.02
N VAL A 32 -2.60 9.63 -10.85
CA VAL A 32 -2.60 10.28 -9.53
C VAL A 32 -4.04 10.54 -9.16
N GLU A 33 -4.47 10.17 -7.95
CA GLU A 33 -5.83 10.42 -7.46
C GLU A 33 -5.81 11.39 -6.28
N GLY A 34 -6.92 12.11 -6.08
CA GLY A 34 -7.06 13.10 -5.03
C GLY A 34 -8.37 13.86 -5.15
N GLU A 35 -8.94 14.27 -4.01
CA GLU A 35 -10.28 14.87 -3.91
C GLU A 35 -10.44 16.15 -4.75
N ASN A 36 -9.39 16.99 -4.80
CA ASN A 36 -9.40 18.30 -5.49
C ASN A 36 -8.49 18.34 -6.72
N ILE A 37 -8.32 17.19 -7.40
CA ILE A 37 -7.50 17.11 -8.60
C ILE A 37 -8.36 17.10 -9.86
N GLN A 38 -8.05 18.01 -10.79
CA GLN A 38 -8.63 18.07 -12.12
C GLN A 38 -7.64 17.52 -13.15
N TYR A 39 -8.16 16.88 -14.20
CA TYR A 39 -7.34 16.21 -15.20
C TYR A 39 -7.68 16.66 -16.61
N LEU A 40 -6.66 16.76 -17.44
CA LEU A 40 -6.76 16.65 -18.88
C LEU A 40 -5.76 15.56 -19.32
N ASN A 41 -6.21 14.58 -20.09
CA ASN A 41 -5.32 13.59 -20.69
C ASN A 41 -5.24 13.83 -22.19
N VAL A 42 -4.04 14.14 -22.67
CA VAL A 42 -3.75 14.35 -24.09
C VAL A 42 -2.41 13.66 -24.38
N PRO A 43 -2.41 12.53 -25.12
CA PRO A 43 -1.19 11.79 -25.39
C PRO A 43 -0.08 12.65 -25.99
N TYR A 44 1.16 12.42 -25.56
CA TYR A 44 2.32 13.20 -26.01
C TYR A 44 2.48 13.25 -27.53
N PHE A 45 2.11 12.19 -28.25
CA PHE A 45 2.23 12.15 -29.71
C PHE A 45 1.33 13.18 -30.42
N ASP A 46 0.22 13.59 -29.79
CA ASP A 46 -0.67 14.64 -30.30
C ASP A 46 -0.14 16.04 -30.03
N LEU A 47 0.91 16.17 -29.19
CA LEU A 47 1.52 17.43 -28.78
C LEU A 47 2.92 17.65 -29.38
N LEU A 48 3.33 16.81 -30.33
CA LEU A 48 4.66 16.89 -30.95
C LEU A 48 4.86 18.17 -31.77
N ASP A 49 3.80 18.63 -32.42
CA ASP A 49 3.83 19.81 -33.30
C ASP A 49 3.50 21.12 -32.55
N GLY A 50 3.14 21.04 -31.26
CA GLY A 50 2.78 22.19 -30.42
C GLY A 50 1.63 21.89 -29.46
N VAL A 51 1.29 22.87 -28.62
CA VAL A 51 0.26 22.77 -27.56
C VAL A 51 -0.97 23.64 -27.83
N GLU A 52 -1.02 24.33 -28.96
CA GLU A 52 -2.00 25.38 -29.29
C GLU A 52 -3.45 24.87 -29.27
N GLU A 53 -3.66 23.61 -29.64
CA GLU A 53 -4.99 22.98 -29.68
C GLU A 53 -5.59 22.76 -28.28
N ILE A 54 -4.74 22.66 -27.24
CA ILE A 54 -5.17 22.35 -25.88
C ILE A 54 -5.20 23.57 -24.96
N ILE A 55 -4.59 24.70 -25.33
CA ILE A 55 -4.50 25.93 -24.51
C ILE A 55 -5.87 26.36 -23.96
N TYR A 56 -6.93 26.26 -24.75
CA TYR A 56 -8.29 26.69 -24.35
C TYR A 56 -8.95 25.78 -23.32
N GLN A 57 -8.45 24.55 -23.17
CA GLN A 57 -8.91 23.57 -22.18
C GLN A 57 -8.14 23.68 -20.86
N LEU A 58 -7.00 24.38 -20.87
CA LEU A 58 -6.12 24.52 -19.72
C LEU A 58 -6.51 25.73 -18.84
N PRO A 59 -6.33 25.61 -17.52
CA PRO A 59 -6.64 26.68 -16.59
C PRO A 59 -5.56 27.79 -16.64
N LYS A 60 -5.98 29.06 -16.75
CA LYS A 60 -5.06 30.21 -16.90
C LYS A 60 -4.49 30.76 -15.59
N HIS A 61 -5.07 30.39 -14.44
CA HIS A 61 -4.77 31.01 -13.14
C HIS A 61 -4.52 29.98 -12.04
N GLN A 62 -4.10 28.77 -12.40
CA GLN A 62 -3.63 27.77 -11.44
C GLN A 62 -2.42 27.01 -12.02
N PRO A 63 -1.49 26.54 -11.17
CA PRO A 63 -0.37 25.74 -11.62
C PRO A 63 -0.82 24.46 -12.30
N ILE A 64 -0.11 24.06 -13.36
CA ILE A 64 -0.32 22.82 -14.09
C ILE A 64 0.84 21.88 -13.83
N LEU A 65 0.54 20.68 -13.35
CA LEU A 65 1.51 19.59 -13.25
C LEU A 65 1.40 18.71 -14.49
N VAL A 66 2.43 18.69 -15.32
CA VAL A 66 2.52 17.79 -16.47
C VAL A 66 3.13 16.47 -16.03
N VAL A 67 2.46 15.35 -16.32
CA VAL A 67 2.94 14.01 -15.94
C VAL A 67 3.07 13.10 -17.16
N CYS A 68 4.13 12.30 -17.18
CA CYS A 68 4.29 11.20 -18.13
C CYS A 68 4.91 9.99 -17.42
N ALA A 69 5.21 8.91 -18.15
CA ALA A 69 5.71 7.68 -17.54
C ALA A 69 7.06 7.85 -16.81
N LYS A 70 8.06 8.51 -17.42
CA LYS A 70 9.43 8.64 -16.89
C LYS A 70 9.93 10.08 -16.65
N GLU A 71 9.13 11.09 -17.01
CA GLU A 71 9.38 12.55 -17.01
C GLU A 71 9.75 13.22 -18.36
N GLY A 72 10.42 12.52 -19.29
CA GLY A 72 10.96 13.15 -20.51
C GLY A 72 9.91 13.91 -21.34
N SER A 73 8.79 13.26 -21.69
CA SER A 73 7.70 13.91 -22.42
C SER A 73 7.05 15.05 -21.64
N SER A 74 6.94 14.94 -20.31
CA SER A 74 6.34 16.00 -19.49
C SER A 74 7.23 17.22 -19.37
N ILE A 75 8.57 17.07 -19.44
CA ILE A 75 9.48 18.21 -19.50
C ILE A 75 9.24 18.99 -20.80
N LEU A 76 9.25 18.31 -21.95
CA LEU A 76 9.07 18.96 -23.25
C LEU A 76 7.72 19.69 -23.36
N VAL A 77 6.63 19.03 -22.98
CA VAL A 77 5.29 19.66 -23.00
C VAL A 77 5.19 20.77 -21.95
N GLY A 78 5.80 20.59 -20.78
CA GLY A 78 5.86 21.63 -19.74
C GLY A 78 6.55 22.90 -20.23
N GLU A 79 7.67 22.77 -20.96
CA GLU A 79 8.39 23.88 -21.58
C GLU A 79 7.53 24.60 -22.63
N MET A 80 6.89 23.85 -23.55
CA MET A 80 5.97 24.43 -24.55
C MET A 80 4.84 25.24 -23.91
N LEU A 81 4.24 24.71 -22.85
CA LEU A 81 3.19 25.42 -22.11
C LEU A 81 3.72 26.65 -21.35
N SER A 82 4.94 26.58 -20.83
CA SER A 82 5.58 27.72 -20.18
C SER A 82 5.86 28.86 -21.18
N GLU A 83 6.19 28.54 -22.43
CA GLU A 83 6.36 29.53 -23.51
C GLU A 83 5.04 30.23 -23.86
N GLU A 84 3.92 29.51 -23.76
CA GLU A 84 2.55 30.05 -23.89
C GLU A 84 2.04 30.79 -22.63
N GLY A 85 2.90 30.91 -21.60
CA GLY A 85 2.64 31.72 -20.40
C GLY A 85 1.88 31.00 -19.29
N PHE A 86 1.79 29.67 -19.32
CA PHE A 86 1.24 28.88 -18.21
C PHE A 86 2.28 28.67 -17.11
N ASP A 87 1.82 28.65 -15.85
CA ASP A 87 2.62 28.23 -14.70
C ASP A 87 2.68 26.70 -14.68
N THR A 88 3.75 26.14 -15.24
CA THR A 88 3.90 24.68 -15.40
C THR A 88 5.01 24.11 -14.54
N SER A 89 4.79 22.89 -14.09
CA SER A 89 5.82 22.04 -13.50
C SER A 89 5.65 20.62 -14.03
N TYR A 90 6.68 19.79 -13.88
CA TYR A 90 6.59 18.36 -14.19
C TYR A 90 6.89 17.52 -12.94
N LEU A 91 6.42 16.28 -12.96
CA LEU A 91 6.70 15.30 -11.92
C LEU A 91 8.08 14.67 -12.15
N ALA A 92 9.01 14.92 -11.24
CA ALA A 92 10.35 14.34 -11.29
C ALA A 92 10.29 12.80 -11.20
N GLY A 93 10.96 12.12 -12.14
CA GLY A 93 10.91 10.68 -12.35
C GLY A 93 9.59 10.14 -12.92
N GLY A 94 8.63 11.03 -13.19
CA GLY A 94 7.32 10.71 -13.74
C GLY A 94 6.48 9.78 -12.87
N MET A 95 5.49 9.15 -13.50
CA MET A 95 4.59 8.21 -12.84
C MET A 95 5.33 7.01 -12.24
N LYS A 96 6.50 6.61 -12.78
CA LYS A 96 7.34 5.56 -12.18
C LYS A 96 7.83 5.93 -10.77
N ALA A 97 8.27 7.17 -10.57
CA ALA A 97 8.69 7.62 -9.25
C ALA A 97 7.48 7.80 -8.31
N TRP A 98 6.34 8.26 -8.83
CA TRP A 98 5.10 8.32 -8.06
C TRP A 98 4.62 6.95 -7.58
N SER A 99 4.69 5.92 -8.44
CA SER A 99 4.29 4.56 -8.06
C SER A 99 5.21 3.93 -7.02
N GLU A 100 6.42 4.44 -6.82
CA GLU A 100 7.40 3.92 -5.85
C GLU A 100 7.53 4.79 -4.60
N HIS A 101 6.87 5.95 -4.57
CA HIS A 101 6.96 6.87 -3.43
C HIS A 101 6.14 6.35 -2.25
N LEU A 102 6.75 6.35 -1.07
CA LEU A 102 6.07 6.13 0.20
C LEU A 102 6.21 7.38 1.06
N GLU A 103 5.09 7.93 1.53
CA GLU A 103 5.09 9.05 2.47
C GLU A 103 4.96 8.50 3.91
N PRO A 104 5.94 8.71 4.80
CA PRO A 104 5.84 8.30 6.19
C PRO A 104 4.92 9.26 6.97
N ILE A 105 3.89 8.72 7.59
CA ILE A 105 2.91 9.41 8.42
C ILE A 105 3.05 8.91 9.86
N LYS A 106 3.25 9.84 10.80
CA LYS A 106 3.21 9.50 12.23
C LYS A 106 1.75 9.29 12.63
N VAL A 107 1.42 8.07 13.04
CA VAL A 107 0.06 7.70 13.46
C VAL A 107 -0.13 7.92 14.96
N ALA A 108 0.88 7.56 15.77
CA ALA A 108 0.74 7.60 17.21
C ALA A 108 2.05 7.73 17.99
N ASP A 109 1.94 8.20 19.22
CA ASP A 109 2.88 7.97 20.31
C ASP A 109 2.39 6.76 21.13
N LEU A 110 3.29 5.82 21.46
CA LEU A 110 2.95 4.57 22.16
C LEU A 110 2.98 4.74 23.69
N ARG A 111 2.21 3.91 24.43
CA ARG A 111 1.97 4.05 25.88
C ARG A 111 3.24 4.09 26.73
N GLU A 112 4.19 3.18 26.47
CA GLU A 112 5.46 3.05 27.21
C GLU A 112 6.59 3.89 26.58
N GLY A 113 6.24 4.86 25.73
CA GLY A 113 7.16 5.58 24.87
C GLY A 113 7.40 4.84 23.56
N GLY A 114 7.74 5.58 22.52
CA GLY A 114 7.86 5.05 21.16
C GLY A 114 6.87 5.71 20.19
N GLU A 115 6.99 5.37 18.92
CA GLU A 115 6.21 5.98 17.85
C GLU A 115 5.73 4.89 16.87
N LEU A 116 4.51 5.04 16.35
CA LEU A 116 4.00 4.23 15.26
C LEU A 116 3.91 5.08 13.99
N TYR A 117 4.55 4.59 12.93
CA TYR A 117 4.53 5.18 11.61
C TYR A 117 3.83 4.28 10.61
N GLN A 118 3.05 4.87 9.72
CA GLN A 118 2.50 4.24 8.52
C GLN A 118 3.17 4.85 7.29
N PHE A 119 3.67 4.02 6.39
CA PHE A 119 4.26 4.43 5.13
C PHE A 119 3.21 4.23 4.04
N VAL A 120 2.74 5.34 3.48
CA VAL A 120 1.61 5.34 2.55
C VAL A 120 2.13 5.41 1.12
N ARG A 121 1.99 4.31 0.37
CA ARG A 121 2.35 4.24 -1.06
C ARG A 121 1.18 4.67 -1.93
N LEU A 122 0.93 5.98 -2.01
CA LEU A 122 -0.25 6.55 -2.68
C LEU A 122 -0.44 6.08 -4.14
N GLY A 123 0.64 5.89 -4.89
CA GLY A 123 0.56 5.47 -6.28
C GLY A 123 0.16 4.00 -6.50
N LYS A 124 0.10 3.20 -5.43
CA LYS A 124 -0.22 1.76 -5.51
C LYS A 124 -1.28 1.31 -4.50
N GLY A 125 -1.45 2.01 -3.39
CA GLY A 125 -2.36 1.63 -2.32
C GLY A 125 -1.74 0.77 -1.21
N CYS A 126 -0.44 0.40 -1.31
CA CYS A 126 0.22 -0.38 -0.26
C CYS A 126 0.48 0.46 0.99
N LEU A 127 0.36 -0.18 2.15
CA LEU A 127 0.61 0.37 3.46
C LEU A 127 1.57 -0.56 4.19
N SER A 128 2.55 0.05 4.83
CA SER A 128 3.50 -0.67 5.68
C SER A 128 3.76 0.15 6.94
N TYR A 129 4.35 -0.47 7.94
CA TYR A 129 4.40 0.10 9.28
C TYR A 129 5.79 0.04 9.85
N MET A 130 6.15 1.04 10.67
CA MET A 130 7.33 0.97 11.52
C MET A 130 6.99 1.35 12.95
N VAL A 131 7.32 0.47 13.87
CA VAL A 131 7.23 0.69 15.30
C VAL A 131 8.61 1.07 15.81
N LEU A 132 8.72 2.21 16.49
CA LEU A 132 9.95 2.67 17.11
C LEU A 132 9.82 2.53 18.62
N SER A 133 10.84 1.97 19.28
CA SER A 133 10.92 1.96 20.74
C SER A 133 12.35 1.91 21.24
N GLY A 134 12.69 2.82 22.15
CA GLY A 134 14.06 2.97 22.63
C GLY A 134 15.02 3.24 21.46
N ASN A 135 15.96 2.32 21.24
CA ASN A 135 16.92 2.35 20.14
C ASN A 135 16.63 1.30 19.04
N GLU A 136 15.45 0.67 19.07
CA GLU A 136 15.07 -0.42 18.17
C GLU A 136 13.83 -0.07 17.36
N ALA A 137 13.70 -0.74 16.21
CA ALA A 137 12.51 -0.67 15.37
C ALA A 137 12.10 -2.04 14.83
N ALA A 138 10.80 -2.21 14.61
CA ALA A 138 10.23 -3.28 13.81
C ALA A 138 9.50 -2.71 12.59
N ILE A 139 9.57 -3.42 11.47
CA ILE A 139 8.83 -3.09 10.25
C ILE A 139 7.83 -4.20 9.95
N ILE A 140 6.62 -3.83 9.49
CA ILE A 140 5.58 -4.75 9.06
C ILE A 140 5.21 -4.44 7.60
N ASP A 141 5.17 -5.46 6.75
CA ASP A 141 4.81 -5.44 5.33
C ASP A 141 5.68 -4.49 4.49
N ALA A 142 7.00 -4.56 4.68
CA ALA A 142 7.92 -3.68 3.97
C ALA A 142 7.86 -3.92 2.45
N THR A 143 7.67 -2.86 1.66
CA THR A 143 7.80 -2.92 0.19
C THR A 143 9.28 -2.95 -0.25
N ARG A 144 9.58 -3.41 -1.47
CA ARG A 144 10.96 -3.48 -2.03
C ARG A 144 11.77 -2.18 -2.06
N MET A 145 11.16 -1.00 -1.89
CA MET A 145 11.88 0.28 -1.75
C MET A 145 12.55 0.39 -0.37
N THR A 146 13.49 -0.52 -0.07
CA THR A 146 14.07 -0.74 1.26
C THR A 146 14.78 0.48 1.83
N ASP A 147 15.43 1.26 0.96
CA ASP A 147 16.16 2.49 1.31
C ASP A 147 15.28 3.49 2.08
N VAL A 148 13.97 3.53 1.81
CA VAL A 148 13.03 4.43 2.51
C VAL A 148 12.98 4.08 3.99
N TYR A 149 12.85 2.80 4.33
CA TYR A 149 12.77 2.34 5.70
C TYR A 149 14.12 2.46 6.42
N VAL A 150 15.20 2.04 5.76
CA VAL A 150 16.55 2.08 6.35
C VAL A 150 17.01 3.52 6.60
N THR A 151 16.73 4.44 5.66
CA THR A 151 17.04 5.86 5.83
C THR A 151 16.19 6.47 6.95
N PHE A 152 14.89 6.18 6.97
CA PHE A 152 14.01 6.68 8.03
C PHE A 152 14.44 6.20 9.42
N ALA A 153 14.78 4.92 9.58
CA ALA A 153 15.31 4.39 10.84
C ALA A 153 16.61 5.09 11.28
N LYS A 154 17.52 5.37 10.33
CA LYS A 154 18.76 6.13 10.59
C LYS A 154 18.48 7.56 11.04
N GLU A 155 17.54 8.26 10.38
CA GLU A 155 17.11 9.62 10.76
C GLU A 155 16.49 9.66 12.16
N LYS A 156 15.79 8.59 12.55
CA LYS A 156 15.24 8.38 13.88
C LYS A 156 16.25 7.92 14.93
N GLY A 157 17.46 7.55 14.52
CA GLY A 157 18.51 7.08 15.41
C GLY A 157 18.21 5.71 16.03
N VAL A 158 17.45 4.86 15.34
CA VAL A 158 17.09 3.50 15.78
C VAL A 158 17.69 2.43 14.86
N SER A 159 17.78 1.20 15.38
CA SER A 159 18.22 0.02 14.62
C SER A 159 17.03 -0.89 14.32
N ILE A 160 16.85 -1.27 13.06
CA ILE A 160 15.83 -2.26 12.69
C ILE A 160 16.26 -3.61 13.23
N SER A 161 15.43 -4.22 14.07
CA SER A 161 15.71 -5.49 14.76
C SER A 161 14.80 -6.61 14.29
N HIS A 162 13.58 -6.26 13.83
CA HIS A 162 12.61 -7.21 13.31
C HIS A 162 11.93 -6.70 12.04
N VAL A 163 11.65 -7.61 11.11
CA VAL A 163 10.82 -7.33 9.93
C VAL A 163 9.81 -8.46 9.77
N PHE A 164 8.54 -8.12 9.61
CA PHE A 164 7.43 -9.06 9.49
C PHE A 164 6.74 -8.85 8.16
N ASP A 165 6.28 -9.92 7.53
CA ASP A 165 5.15 -9.84 6.60
C ASP A 165 3.93 -10.51 7.23
N THR A 166 2.75 -9.90 7.06
CA THR A 166 1.45 -10.44 7.49
C THR A 166 1.07 -11.69 6.69
N HIS A 167 1.51 -11.76 5.43
CA HIS A 167 1.23 -12.85 4.50
C HIS A 167 2.23 -12.83 3.33
N LEU A 168 2.19 -13.86 2.47
CA LEU A 168 2.96 -13.84 1.22
C LEU A 168 2.27 -12.94 0.17
N HIS A 169 2.70 -11.68 0.11
CA HIS A 169 2.20 -10.65 -0.80
C HIS A 169 2.18 -11.07 -2.27
N ALA A 170 1.16 -10.62 -3.00
CA ALA A 170 0.93 -10.96 -4.42
C ALA A 170 0.83 -9.73 -5.34
N ASP A 171 0.87 -8.53 -4.78
CA ASP A 171 0.68 -7.24 -5.44
C ASP A 171 1.95 -6.39 -5.45
N HIS A 172 2.86 -6.67 -4.51
CA HIS A 172 4.18 -6.06 -4.41
C HIS A 172 5.24 -7.07 -3.97
N ILE A 173 6.49 -6.75 -4.28
CA ILE A 173 7.65 -7.51 -3.85
C ILE A 173 8.01 -7.06 -2.43
N SER A 174 8.03 -8.00 -1.50
CA SER A 174 8.42 -7.73 -0.11
C SER A 174 9.90 -7.32 -0.06
N GLY A 175 10.15 -6.23 0.65
CA GLY A 175 11.48 -5.76 1.04
C GLY A 175 11.98 -6.42 2.32
N GLY A 176 11.15 -7.23 3.00
CA GLY A 176 11.45 -7.73 4.34
C GLY A 176 12.75 -8.51 4.42
N ARG A 177 12.93 -9.45 3.49
CA ARG A 177 14.18 -10.22 3.35
C ARG A 177 15.40 -9.32 3.13
N MET A 178 15.31 -8.36 2.22
CA MET A 178 16.44 -7.49 1.86
C MET A 178 16.83 -6.58 3.03
N ILE A 179 15.84 -6.04 3.76
CA ILE A 179 16.09 -5.25 4.96
C ILE A 179 16.77 -6.11 6.04
N ALA A 180 16.29 -7.35 6.25
CA ALA A 180 16.90 -8.27 7.21
C ALA A 180 18.35 -8.61 6.85
N GLU A 181 18.63 -8.89 5.57
CA GLU A 181 19.99 -9.14 5.07
C GLU A 181 20.91 -7.91 5.25
N GLU A 182 20.41 -6.69 5.02
CA GLU A 182 21.19 -5.45 5.16
C GLU A 182 21.47 -5.07 6.63
N THR A 183 20.48 -5.26 7.49
CA THR A 183 20.50 -4.73 8.88
C THR A 183 20.89 -5.78 9.92
N GLY A 184 20.81 -7.08 9.57
CA GLY A 184 20.92 -8.17 10.53
C GLY A 184 19.65 -8.41 11.36
N ALA A 185 18.54 -7.74 11.02
CA ALA A 185 17.25 -7.96 11.65
C ALA A 185 16.74 -9.39 11.43
N THR A 186 15.87 -9.86 12.33
CA THR A 186 15.16 -11.13 12.15
C THR A 186 13.99 -10.93 11.18
N TYR A 187 13.91 -11.78 10.15
CA TYR A 187 12.80 -11.80 9.20
C TYR A 187 11.77 -12.86 9.60
N TRP A 188 10.53 -12.43 9.78
CA TRP A 188 9.44 -13.24 10.28
C TRP A 188 8.37 -13.44 9.21
N LEU A 189 7.97 -14.70 8.99
CA LEU A 189 6.93 -15.05 8.02
C LEU A 189 5.93 -16.06 8.60
N PRO A 190 4.67 -16.01 8.13
CA PRO A 190 3.70 -17.05 8.47
C PRO A 190 4.09 -18.39 7.84
N PRO A 191 4.23 -19.47 8.63
CA PRO A 191 4.75 -20.74 8.13
C PRO A 191 3.86 -21.38 7.05
N LYS A 192 2.52 -21.20 7.12
CA LYS A 192 1.57 -21.72 6.12
C LYS A 192 1.71 -21.05 4.74
N ASP A 193 2.24 -19.84 4.70
CA ASP A 193 2.53 -19.11 3.45
C ASP A 193 3.98 -19.33 2.97
N ALA A 194 4.83 -19.89 3.84
CA ALA A 194 6.26 -20.02 3.64
C ALA A 194 6.74 -21.49 3.51
N GLU A 195 5.86 -22.43 3.12
CA GLU A 195 6.23 -23.85 2.90
C GLU A 195 7.31 -24.02 1.81
N ASP A 196 7.29 -23.11 0.83
CA ASP A 196 8.01 -23.20 -0.43
C ASP A 196 9.13 -22.15 -0.57
N VAL A 197 9.42 -21.41 0.50
CA VAL A 197 10.45 -20.36 0.48
C VAL A 197 11.85 -20.97 0.35
N THR A 198 12.73 -20.25 -0.32
CA THR A 198 14.09 -20.70 -0.65
C THR A 198 15.19 -20.01 0.17
N PHE A 199 14.79 -19.35 1.26
CA PHE A 199 15.65 -18.57 2.15
C PHE A 199 15.25 -18.81 3.61
N ASN A 200 16.10 -18.37 4.55
CA ASN A 200 15.84 -18.52 5.97
C ASN A 200 14.87 -17.45 6.47
N TYR A 201 13.97 -17.85 7.37
CA TYR A 201 13.04 -16.99 8.08
C TYR A 201 12.77 -17.60 9.47
N GLU A 202 12.28 -16.79 10.40
CA GLU A 202 11.71 -17.26 11.67
C GLU A 202 10.19 -17.37 11.55
N PRO A 203 9.58 -18.50 11.96
CA PRO A 203 8.14 -18.66 11.87
C PRO A 203 7.44 -17.73 12.87
N ILE A 204 6.37 -17.08 12.41
CA ILE A 204 5.44 -16.41 13.32
C ILE A 204 4.55 -17.48 13.94
N GLU A 205 4.67 -17.69 15.24
CA GLU A 205 3.75 -18.56 16.01
C GLU A 205 2.51 -17.78 16.42
N ASP A 206 1.35 -18.44 16.48
CA ASP A 206 0.10 -17.83 16.98
C ASP A 206 0.26 -17.41 18.45
N HIS A 207 -0.24 -16.22 18.79
CA HIS A 207 -0.15 -15.60 20.12
C HIS A 207 1.28 -15.39 20.64
N ALA A 208 2.24 -15.13 19.77
CA ALA A 208 3.59 -14.76 20.19
C ALA A 208 3.60 -13.42 20.96
N HIS A 209 4.71 -13.09 21.62
CA HIS A 209 4.92 -11.75 22.15
C HIS A 209 6.37 -11.39 21.91
N LEU A 210 6.62 -10.26 21.25
CA LEU A 210 7.96 -9.88 20.84
C LEU A 210 8.31 -8.49 21.36
N GLN A 211 9.43 -8.42 22.06
CA GLN A 211 9.88 -7.15 22.61
C GLN A 211 10.68 -6.37 21.56
N VAL A 212 10.39 -5.07 21.42
CA VAL A 212 11.20 -4.13 20.63
C VAL A 212 11.59 -2.98 21.55
N GLY A 213 12.86 -2.91 21.91
CA GLY A 213 13.36 -1.95 22.89
C GLY A 213 12.64 -2.05 24.24
N ALA A 214 12.11 -0.92 24.72
CA ALA A 214 11.35 -0.86 25.97
C ALA A 214 9.86 -1.12 25.77
N SER A 215 9.36 -1.02 24.54
CA SER A 215 7.97 -1.26 24.21
C SER A 215 7.77 -2.73 23.92
N ARG A 216 6.67 -3.24 24.44
CA ARG A 216 6.21 -4.56 24.05
C ARG A 216 5.46 -4.40 22.74
N ILE A 217 5.99 -4.94 21.66
CA ILE A 217 5.14 -5.24 20.52
C ILE A 217 4.44 -6.53 20.88
N ASP A 218 3.21 -6.42 21.33
CA ASP A 218 2.38 -7.58 21.44
C ASP A 218 2.08 -8.10 20.03
N ILE A 219 2.95 -8.96 19.53
CA ILE A 219 2.68 -9.76 18.34
C ILE A 219 1.67 -10.82 18.74
N GLN A 220 0.51 -10.40 19.24
CA GLN A 220 -0.66 -11.23 19.39
C GLN A 220 -1.11 -11.55 17.96
N SER A 221 -0.35 -12.45 17.32
CA SER A 221 -0.45 -12.91 15.95
C SER A 221 -1.68 -13.75 15.87
N LEU A 222 -2.82 -13.10 15.65
CA LEU A 222 -4.07 -13.78 15.42
C LEU A 222 -3.95 -14.48 14.06
N ASP A 223 -4.06 -15.80 14.05
CA ASP A 223 -4.27 -16.56 12.81
C ASP A 223 -5.60 -16.07 12.21
N THR A 224 -5.50 -15.33 11.11
CA THR A 224 -6.63 -14.74 10.41
C THR A 224 -6.61 -15.17 8.94
N PRO A 225 -6.72 -16.48 8.66
CA PRO A 225 -6.70 -16.98 7.30
C PRO A 225 -7.90 -16.46 6.50
N GLY A 226 -7.73 -16.39 5.19
CA GLY A 226 -8.80 -15.98 4.28
C GLY A 226 -8.26 -15.41 2.99
N HIS A 227 -7.47 -14.33 3.09
CA HIS A 227 -6.75 -13.78 1.94
C HIS A 227 -5.67 -14.75 1.44
N THR A 228 -4.86 -15.22 2.38
CA THR A 228 -4.00 -16.40 2.24
C THR A 228 -4.27 -17.38 3.38
N VAL A 229 -3.76 -18.61 3.27
CA VAL A 229 -3.83 -19.60 4.37
C VAL A 229 -2.98 -19.22 5.57
N GLY A 230 -1.91 -18.46 5.35
CA GLY A 230 -1.02 -17.99 6.40
C GLY A 230 -1.29 -16.56 6.84
N SER A 231 -2.36 -15.90 6.39
CA SER A 231 -2.60 -14.50 6.76
C SER A 231 -2.69 -14.32 8.28
N MET A 232 -1.93 -13.36 8.79
CA MET A 232 -1.88 -13.02 10.22
C MET A 232 -2.21 -11.55 10.45
N SER A 233 -2.78 -11.27 11.62
CA SER A 233 -2.99 -9.91 12.13
C SER A 233 -2.16 -9.65 13.39
N PHE A 234 -1.75 -8.40 13.63
CA PHE A 234 -0.92 -8.02 14.79
C PHE A 234 -1.60 -6.93 15.63
N ILE A 235 -1.42 -6.95 16.96
CA ILE A 235 -1.96 -5.91 17.86
C ILE A 235 -0.82 -5.11 18.52
N ILE A 236 -0.55 -3.91 18.04
CA ILE A 236 0.51 -3.06 18.58
C ILE A 236 -0.06 -2.22 19.73
N ASP A 237 0.65 -2.20 20.86
CA ASP A 237 0.37 -1.33 22.02
C ASP A 237 -1.07 -1.47 22.58
N GLU A 238 -1.64 -2.67 22.44
CA GLU A 238 -3.04 -3.00 22.80
C GLU A 238 -4.09 -2.05 22.17
N ALA A 239 -3.75 -1.37 21.09
CA ALA A 239 -4.54 -0.29 20.53
C ALA A 239 -4.66 -0.33 19.01
N TYR A 240 -3.65 -0.83 18.29
CA TYR A 240 -3.61 -0.82 16.83
C TYR A 240 -3.63 -2.24 16.27
N LEU A 241 -4.66 -2.58 15.51
CA LEU A 241 -4.83 -3.89 14.88
C LEU A 241 -4.39 -3.82 13.42
N LEU A 242 -3.21 -4.35 13.12
CA LEU A 242 -2.73 -4.51 11.75
C LEU A 242 -3.39 -5.75 11.15
N THR A 243 -4.26 -5.55 10.15
CA THR A 243 -5.13 -6.61 9.61
C THR A 243 -4.61 -7.28 8.35
N GLY A 244 -3.43 -6.88 7.86
CA GLY A 244 -2.93 -7.32 6.56
C GLY A 244 -3.97 -7.04 5.46
N ASP A 245 -4.21 -8.05 4.62
CA ASP A 245 -5.20 -7.99 3.53
C ASP A 245 -6.52 -8.71 3.87
N ILE A 246 -6.90 -8.77 5.14
CA ILE A 246 -8.16 -9.41 5.58
C ILE A 246 -9.31 -8.39 5.67
N LEU A 247 -9.09 -7.27 6.39
CA LEU A 247 -10.08 -6.21 6.59
C LEU A 247 -9.49 -4.86 6.23
N PHE A 248 -10.15 -4.12 5.33
CA PHE A 248 -9.81 -2.77 4.91
C PHE A 248 -10.79 -1.73 5.48
N ILE A 249 -10.64 -0.44 5.13
CA ILE A 249 -11.53 0.62 5.62
C ILE A 249 -12.92 0.52 4.97
N ASP A 250 -12.99 0.42 3.64
CA ASP A 250 -14.28 0.31 2.92
C ASP A 250 -14.52 -1.06 2.24
N SER A 251 -13.68 -2.07 2.54
CA SER A 251 -13.73 -3.37 1.86
C SER A 251 -13.12 -4.51 2.70
N ILE A 252 -13.09 -5.72 2.13
CA ILE A 252 -12.45 -6.91 2.71
C ILE A 252 -11.52 -7.61 1.71
N GLY A 253 -10.66 -8.49 2.23
CA GLY A 253 -9.75 -9.34 1.47
C GLY A 253 -10.43 -10.24 0.44
N ARG A 254 -9.74 -10.47 -0.69
CA ARG A 254 -10.13 -11.50 -1.68
C ARG A 254 -9.42 -12.84 -1.39
N PRO A 255 -10.10 -14.00 -1.45
CA PRO A 255 -9.49 -15.31 -1.17
C PRO A 255 -8.90 -16.05 -2.39
N ASP A 256 -8.96 -15.46 -3.60
CA ASP A 256 -8.70 -16.19 -4.85
C ASP A 256 -7.26 -16.09 -5.39
N LEU A 257 -6.39 -15.25 -4.84
CA LEU A 257 -5.06 -14.98 -5.43
C LEU A 257 -4.11 -16.19 -5.38
N ALA A 258 -4.45 -17.21 -4.58
CA ALA A 258 -3.77 -18.50 -4.59
C ALA A 258 -4.47 -19.60 -5.41
N GLY A 259 -5.59 -19.28 -6.06
CA GLY A 259 -6.39 -20.23 -6.84
C GLY A 259 -7.24 -21.18 -6.00
N LYS A 260 -7.46 -20.87 -4.72
CA LYS A 260 -8.21 -21.68 -3.74
C LYS A 260 -9.39 -20.94 -3.11
N ALA A 261 -10.01 -20.03 -3.86
CA ALA A 261 -11.08 -19.15 -3.36
C ALA A 261 -12.15 -19.93 -2.56
N GLU A 262 -12.66 -21.03 -3.13
CA GLU A 262 -13.69 -21.88 -2.50
C GLU A 262 -13.28 -22.48 -1.15
N ASP A 263 -12.00 -22.81 -0.99
CA ASP A 263 -11.47 -23.43 0.23
C ASP A 263 -11.29 -22.39 1.34
N TRP A 264 -11.04 -21.12 1.00
CA TRP A 264 -10.65 -20.07 1.96
C TRP A 264 -11.76 -19.06 2.28
N VAL A 265 -12.89 -19.09 1.57
CA VAL A 265 -14.07 -18.25 1.91
C VAL A 265 -14.52 -18.48 3.35
N GLY A 266 -14.55 -19.75 3.80
CA GLY A 266 -14.96 -20.10 5.16
C GLY A 266 -14.03 -19.52 6.21
N ASP A 267 -12.72 -19.63 5.96
CA ASP A 267 -11.66 -19.07 6.81
C ASP A 267 -11.77 -17.55 6.88
N LEU A 268 -11.94 -16.88 5.74
CA LEU A 268 -12.12 -15.42 5.67
C LEU A 268 -13.35 -14.98 6.49
N ARG A 269 -14.47 -15.68 6.34
CA ARG A 269 -15.69 -15.39 7.10
C ARG A 269 -15.47 -15.58 8.59
N HIS A 270 -14.82 -16.67 9.00
CA HIS A 270 -14.50 -16.93 10.40
C HIS A 270 -13.60 -15.82 10.99
N SER A 271 -12.55 -15.42 10.28
CA SER A 271 -11.65 -14.33 10.69
C SER A 271 -12.42 -13.02 10.91
N LEU A 272 -13.32 -12.66 9.98
CA LEU A 272 -14.07 -11.40 10.04
C LEU A 272 -15.19 -11.41 11.10
N TYR A 273 -15.97 -12.49 11.19
CA TYR A 273 -17.19 -12.54 12.00
C TYR A 273 -17.03 -13.22 13.37
N GLU A 274 -15.98 -14.00 13.58
CA GLU A 274 -15.71 -14.63 14.88
C GLU A 274 -14.47 -14.01 15.52
N THR A 275 -13.32 -14.07 14.86
CA THR A 275 -12.06 -13.57 15.44
C THR A 275 -12.13 -12.07 15.71
N TYR A 276 -12.38 -11.23 14.71
CA TYR A 276 -12.39 -9.78 14.91
C TYR A 276 -13.56 -9.28 15.76
N GLN A 277 -14.74 -9.91 15.70
CA GLN A 277 -15.86 -9.54 16.57
C GLN A 277 -15.60 -9.85 18.05
N SER A 278 -14.69 -10.78 18.35
CA SER A 278 -14.29 -11.09 19.74
C SER A 278 -13.30 -10.08 20.33
N LEU A 279 -12.72 -9.20 19.50
CA LEU A 279 -11.76 -8.18 19.92
C LEU A 279 -12.46 -6.91 20.43
N SER A 280 -11.67 -6.05 21.08
CA SER A 280 -12.18 -4.74 21.53
C SER A 280 -12.59 -3.88 20.32
N PRO A 281 -13.80 -3.30 20.30
CA PRO A 281 -14.23 -2.41 19.23
C PRO A 281 -13.45 -1.08 19.20
N GLU A 282 -12.68 -0.78 20.25
CA GLU A 282 -11.83 0.40 20.34
C GLU A 282 -10.46 0.25 19.64
N LEU A 283 -10.11 -0.96 19.18
CA LEU A 283 -8.90 -1.16 18.40
C LEU A 283 -8.98 -0.35 17.10
N VAL A 284 -7.88 0.28 16.72
CA VAL A 284 -7.73 1.02 15.47
C VAL A 284 -7.19 0.06 14.41
N VAL A 285 -8.01 -0.24 13.40
CA VAL A 285 -7.67 -1.12 12.28
C VAL A 285 -6.73 -0.40 11.32
N MET A 286 -5.67 -1.09 10.92
CA MET A 286 -4.58 -0.61 10.09
C MET A 286 -4.25 -1.67 9.01
N PRO A 287 -4.84 -1.59 7.81
CA PRO A 287 -4.68 -2.61 6.78
C PRO A 287 -3.34 -2.54 6.03
N ALA A 288 -2.92 -3.60 5.36
CA ALA A 288 -1.75 -3.55 4.46
C ALA A 288 -2.04 -2.83 3.12
N HIS A 289 -3.30 -2.52 2.84
CA HIS A 289 -3.71 -1.82 1.63
C HIS A 289 -4.89 -0.85 1.83
N PHE A 290 -5.03 0.10 0.91
CA PHE A 290 -6.24 0.87 0.69
C PHE A 290 -6.55 0.97 -0.81
N MET A 291 -7.81 1.22 -1.16
CA MET A 291 -8.30 1.13 -2.53
C MET A 291 -8.53 2.50 -3.15
N ILE A 292 -9.05 3.44 -2.38
CA ILE A 292 -9.41 4.78 -2.87
C ILE A 292 -8.87 5.88 -1.96
N VAL A 293 -8.56 7.04 -2.53
CA VAL A 293 -7.95 8.16 -1.81
C VAL A 293 -8.86 8.71 -0.70
N GLU A 294 -10.17 8.48 -0.78
CA GLU A 294 -11.16 8.84 0.24
C GLU A 294 -11.03 8.04 1.54
N GLU A 295 -10.30 6.91 1.53
CA GLU A 295 -9.95 6.16 2.74
C GLU A 295 -8.82 6.84 3.55
N LEU A 296 -8.17 7.88 3.00
CA LEU A 296 -7.19 8.68 3.74
C LEU A 296 -7.89 9.63 4.72
N ASN A 297 -7.44 9.59 5.96
CA ASN A 297 -7.76 10.58 6.98
C ASN A 297 -7.11 11.93 6.66
N ASN A 298 -7.57 12.99 7.35
CA ASN A 298 -7.03 14.35 7.15
C ASN A 298 -5.54 14.49 7.50
N ASP A 299 -4.98 13.56 8.29
CA ASP A 299 -3.55 13.50 8.62
C ASP A 299 -2.74 12.64 7.64
N GLY A 300 -3.41 12.05 6.65
CA GLY A 300 -2.81 11.15 5.65
C GLY A 300 -2.75 9.68 6.06
N SER A 301 -3.18 9.33 7.27
CA SER A 301 -3.25 7.93 7.69
C SER A 301 -4.43 7.20 7.04
N VAL A 302 -4.31 5.89 6.89
CA VAL A 302 -5.43 4.98 6.60
C VAL A 302 -5.65 4.13 7.84
N ALA A 303 -6.68 4.49 8.60
CA ALA A 303 -7.04 3.82 9.85
C ALA A 303 -8.46 4.19 10.28
N GLU A 304 -9.16 3.26 10.94
CA GLU A 304 -10.48 3.49 11.53
C GLU A 304 -10.71 2.52 12.70
N LYS A 305 -11.58 2.86 13.65
CA LYS A 305 -11.93 1.95 14.76
C LYS A 305 -12.64 0.70 14.25
N LEU A 306 -12.27 -0.45 14.81
CA LEU A 306 -12.87 -1.74 14.50
C LEU A 306 -14.39 -1.73 14.68
N GLY A 307 -14.90 -1.13 15.76
CA GLY A 307 -16.34 -1.00 15.98
C GLY A 307 -17.06 -0.21 14.88
N VAL A 308 -16.42 0.84 14.34
CA VAL A 308 -16.99 1.62 13.23
C VAL A 308 -17.00 0.80 11.94
N LEU A 309 -15.92 0.05 11.66
CA LEU A 309 -15.85 -0.82 10.49
C LEU A 309 -16.88 -1.94 10.56
N MET A 310 -17.06 -2.58 11.72
CA MET A 310 -18.07 -3.62 11.92
C MET A 310 -19.50 -3.11 11.63
N GLU A 311 -19.78 -1.82 11.88
CA GLU A 311 -21.07 -1.21 11.58
C GLU A 311 -21.23 -0.75 10.12
N ARG A 312 -20.15 -0.33 9.45
CA ARG A 312 -20.23 0.46 8.20
C ARG A 312 -19.53 -0.13 6.98
N ASN A 313 -18.58 -1.04 7.16
CA ASN A 313 -17.80 -1.58 6.04
C ASN A 313 -18.73 -2.39 5.11
N HIS A 314 -18.72 -2.05 3.81
CA HIS A 314 -19.61 -2.63 2.82
C HIS A 314 -19.35 -4.13 2.55
N GLY A 315 -18.13 -4.62 2.81
CA GLY A 315 -17.78 -6.03 2.72
C GLY A 315 -18.19 -6.85 3.95
N LEU A 316 -18.68 -6.19 5.02
CA LEU A 316 -19.20 -6.83 6.22
C LEU A 316 -20.74 -6.82 6.24
N ASN A 317 -21.33 -7.40 7.29
CA ASN A 317 -22.79 -7.48 7.51
C ASN A 317 -23.56 -8.30 6.45
N VAL A 318 -22.91 -9.32 5.89
CA VAL A 318 -23.55 -10.31 5.00
C VAL A 318 -23.93 -11.55 5.81
N ASP A 319 -25.20 -11.68 6.16
CA ASP A 319 -25.70 -12.73 7.05
C ASP A 319 -25.69 -14.13 6.40
N ASP A 320 -26.09 -14.24 5.12
CA ASP A 320 -26.13 -15.53 4.41
C ASP A 320 -24.74 -15.92 3.90
N GLU A 321 -24.26 -17.10 4.30
CA GLU A 321 -22.93 -17.60 3.93
C GLU A 321 -22.77 -17.78 2.41
N ARG A 322 -23.84 -18.12 1.68
CA ARG A 322 -23.77 -18.30 0.22
C ARG A 322 -23.72 -16.96 -0.49
N GLU A 323 -24.42 -15.96 0.02
CA GLU A 323 -24.30 -14.58 -0.46
C GLU A 323 -22.88 -14.06 -0.23
N PHE A 324 -22.32 -14.26 0.97
CA PHE A 324 -20.94 -13.91 1.27
C PHE A 324 -19.95 -14.62 0.33
N ARG A 325 -20.14 -15.93 0.10
CA ARG A 325 -19.32 -16.70 -0.84
C ARG A 325 -19.37 -16.10 -2.24
N SER A 326 -20.57 -15.90 -2.79
CA SER A 326 -20.73 -15.36 -4.14
C SER A 326 -20.10 -13.96 -4.29
N MET A 327 -20.21 -13.12 -3.26
CA MET A 327 -19.57 -11.80 -3.21
C MET A 327 -18.06 -11.89 -3.37
N VAL A 328 -17.40 -12.84 -2.68
CA VAL A 328 -15.93 -12.98 -2.68
C VAL A 328 -15.39 -14.00 -3.69
N THR A 329 -16.23 -14.59 -4.57
CA THR A 329 -15.80 -15.55 -5.61
C THR A 329 -16.22 -15.17 -7.03
N ASP A 330 -17.42 -14.63 -7.23
CA ASP A 330 -18.04 -14.60 -8.56
C ASP A 330 -17.82 -13.29 -9.32
N HIS A 331 -17.65 -12.17 -8.60
CA HIS A 331 -17.55 -10.82 -9.18
C HIS A 331 -16.24 -10.12 -8.82
N LEU A 332 -15.16 -10.90 -8.76
CA LEU A 332 -13.86 -10.39 -8.34
C LEU A 332 -13.22 -9.47 -9.40
N PRO A 333 -12.52 -8.40 -8.97
CA PRO A 333 -11.75 -7.58 -9.89
C PRO A 333 -10.65 -8.40 -10.57
N PRO A 334 -10.10 -7.93 -11.70
CA PRO A 334 -8.93 -8.55 -12.31
C PRO A 334 -7.82 -8.77 -11.28
N GLN A 335 -7.05 -9.84 -11.44
CA GLN A 335 -5.93 -10.10 -10.56
C GLN A 335 -4.89 -8.97 -10.65
N PRO A 336 -4.08 -8.74 -9.59
CA PRO A 336 -2.96 -7.82 -9.65
C PRO A 336 -2.04 -8.15 -10.83
N ASN A 337 -1.40 -7.11 -11.37
CA ASN A 337 -0.41 -7.28 -12.42
C ASN A 337 0.72 -8.20 -11.93
N ALA A 338 1.17 -9.13 -12.78
CA ALA A 338 2.26 -10.06 -12.50
C ALA A 338 2.19 -10.81 -11.15
N TYR A 339 0.99 -11.05 -10.61
CA TYR A 339 0.84 -11.61 -9.25
C TYR A 339 1.56 -12.95 -9.05
N ARG A 340 1.65 -13.80 -10.08
CA ARG A 340 2.37 -15.07 -9.99
C ARG A 340 3.86 -14.85 -9.90
N GLU A 341 4.40 -13.98 -10.74
CA GLU A 341 5.81 -13.60 -10.76
C GLU A 341 6.22 -12.91 -9.45
N ILE A 342 5.34 -12.07 -8.89
CA ILE A 342 5.53 -11.42 -7.59
C ILE A 342 5.61 -12.47 -6.50
N ARG A 343 4.64 -13.39 -6.42
CA ARG A 343 4.67 -14.50 -5.44
C ARG A 343 5.91 -15.37 -5.58
N GLU A 344 6.31 -15.72 -6.81
CA GLU A 344 7.54 -16.48 -7.06
C GLU A 344 8.79 -15.71 -6.61
N THR A 345 8.80 -14.38 -6.75
CA THR A 345 9.88 -13.52 -6.26
C THR A 345 9.89 -13.48 -4.73
N ASN A 346 8.73 -13.34 -4.09
CA ASN A 346 8.58 -13.34 -2.63
C ASN A 346 8.90 -14.71 -2.00
N LEU A 347 8.76 -15.81 -2.75
CA LEU A 347 9.26 -17.15 -2.36
C LEU A 347 10.78 -17.33 -2.57
N GLY A 348 11.45 -16.34 -3.18
CA GLY A 348 12.86 -16.40 -3.57
C GLY A 348 13.15 -17.31 -4.76
N LYS A 349 12.11 -17.80 -5.46
CA LYS A 349 12.24 -18.68 -6.64
C LYS A 349 12.64 -17.89 -7.89
N LYS A 350 12.44 -16.57 -7.89
CA LYS A 350 12.85 -15.64 -8.95
C LYS A 350 13.67 -14.48 -8.37
N SER A 351 14.52 -13.91 -9.22
CA SER A 351 15.32 -12.71 -8.90
C SER A 351 15.28 -11.74 -10.09
N PRO A 352 14.13 -11.12 -10.37
CA PRO A 352 13.98 -10.16 -11.46
C PRO A 352 14.90 -8.95 -11.28
N SER A 353 15.32 -8.35 -12.39
CA SER A 353 16.02 -7.08 -12.43
C SER A 353 15.16 -5.94 -11.89
N LEU A 354 15.78 -4.83 -11.46
CA LEU A 354 15.03 -3.66 -10.94
C LEU A 354 13.99 -3.11 -11.92
N GLU A 355 14.27 -3.17 -13.23
CA GLU A 355 13.28 -2.75 -14.23
C GLU A 355 12.09 -3.72 -14.30
N GLU A 356 12.34 -5.03 -14.30
CA GLU A 356 11.28 -6.04 -14.26
C GLU A 356 10.43 -5.92 -12.99
N GLN A 357 11.05 -5.75 -11.82
CA GLN A 357 10.35 -5.54 -10.55
C GLN A 357 9.40 -4.35 -10.61
N ARG A 358 9.85 -3.25 -11.22
CA ARG A 358 9.03 -2.05 -11.40
C ARG A 358 7.84 -2.34 -12.31
N GLU A 359 8.06 -2.99 -13.45
CA GLU A 359 6.97 -3.33 -14.37
C GLU A 359 5.96 -4.32 -13.75
N MET A 360 6.40 -5.22 -12.88
CA MET A 360 5.53 -6.14 -12.15
C MET A 360 4.55 -5.41 -11.23
N GLU A 361 5.00 -4.35 -10.56
CA GLU A 361 4.18 -3.62 -9.58
C GLU A 361 3.36 -2.46 -10.16
N ILE A 362 3.60 -2.07 -11.42
CA ILE A 362 2.86 -0.98 -12.06
C ILE A 362 1.36 -1.29 -12.13
N GLY A 363 0.55 -0.25 -11.97
CA GLY A 363 -0.91 -0.30 -12.04
C GLY A 363 -1.57 -0.13 -10.67
N PRO A 364 -2.90 -0.08 -10.62
CA PRO A 364 -3.64 0.20 -9.40
C PRO A 364 -3.59 -0.97 -8.40
N ASN A 365 -4.10 -0.73 -7.19
CA ASN A 365 -4.40 -1.79 -6.22
C ASN A 365 -5.55 -2.69 -6.74
N ARG A 366 -5.45 -4.01 -6.52
CA ARG A 366 -6.50 -4.99 -6.85
C ARG A 366 -6.68 -6.09 -5.78
N CYS A 367 -6.29 -5.81 -4.53
CA CYS A 367 -6.31 -6.78 -3.42
C CYS A 367 -7.65 -6.90 -2.70
N ALA A 368 -8.56 -5.92 -2.83
CA ALA A 368 -9.85 -5.93 -2.12
C ALA A 368 -11.06 -6.29 -3.00
N VAL A 369 -12.15 -6.70 -2.34
CA VAL A 369 -13.48 -6.91 -2.93
C VAL A 369 -14.46 -5.88 -2.35
N ARG A 370 -15.27 -5.27 -3.22
CA ARG A 370 -16.29 -4.28 -2.86
C ARG A 370 -17.65 -4.66 -3.45
#